data_AF-A0A951ASM3-F1
#
_entry.id   AF-A0A951ASM3-F1
#
_cell.length_a   1.000
_cell.length_b   1.000
_cell.length_c   1.000
_cell.angle_alpha   90.00
_cell.angle_beta   90.00
_cell.angle_gamma   90.00
#
_symmetry.space_group_name_H-M   'P 1'
#
loop_
_entity.id
_entity.type
_entity.pdbx_description
1 polymer ?
#
loop_
_entity_poly.entity_id
_entity_poly.type
_entity_poly.pdbx_seq_one_letter_code
_entity_poly.pdbx_strand_id
1 'polypeptide(L)'
;MPTESRPRAGSRDIHNVTVSVAPGKTRSSQSSRGRSLTDVVRPVTILTASWCCSVGSTWALLLCEHDLPLRAAPDERISSGVPILEPAPDSLAGELLAQRSYRLFYDPDNSQRARSVRRLGFVSRDAELISLAEMIRAQPLGQLEHPLALAIRWTVAGFSPSVARKWVKSGILSPPALHRSTLHRST
;
A
#
# COMPACT_ATOMS: atom_id res chain seq x y z
N MET A 1 -64.07 6.44 1.27
CA MET A 1 -65.19 5.70 0.65
C MET A 1 -65.65 6.47 -0.57
N PRO A 2 -65.94 5.83 -1.71
CA PRO A 2 -65.41 4.56 -2.25
C PRO A 2 -64.46 4.87 -3.45
N THR A 3 -64.03 4.00 -4.38
CA THR A 3 -64.22 2.54 -4.55
C THR A 3 -62.93 1.90 -5.07
N GLU A 4 -62.79 0.61 -4.81
CA GLU A 4 -61.83 -0.37 -5.37
C GLU A 4 -62.25 -0.86 -6.78
N SER A 5 -61.30 -1.24 -7.65
CA SER A 5 -61.46 -2.34 -8.64
C SER A 5 -60.15 -2.75 -9.35
N ARG A 6 -59.62 -3.90 -8.94
CA ARG A 6 -58.67 -4.78 -9.66
C ARG A 6 -59.50 -5.89 -10.38
N PRO A 7 -58.94 -7.00 -10.91
CA PRO A 7 -57.80 -7.21 -11.83
C PRO A 7 -58.16 -8.15 -13.01
N ARG A 8 -57.21 -8.41 -13.94
CA ARG A 8 -56.94 -9.71 -14.64
C ARG A 8 -55.79 -9.49 -15.65
N ALA A 9 -54.99 -10.45 -16.12
CA ALA A 9 -54.47 -11.75 -15.67
C ALA A 9 -53.84 -12.40 -16.94
N GLY A 10 -52.62 -12.94 -16.85
CA GLY A 10 -51.88 -13.48 -18.00
C GLY A 10 -50.37 -13.28 -17.79
N SER A 11 -49.58 -14.15 -17.14
CA SER A 11 -49.42 -15.62 -17.17
C SER A 11 -48.29 -16.05 -18.12
N ARG A 12 -47.42 -16.95 -17.61
CA ARG A 12 -46.28 -17.64 -18.25
C ARG A 12 -44.99 -16.82 -18.44
N ASP A 13 -43.79 -17.35 -18.19
CA ASP A 13 -43.42 -18.66 -17.60
C ASP A 13 -42.15 -18.55 -16.72
N ILE A 14 -42.06 -19.41 -15.70
CA ILE A 14 -40.92 -19.53 -14.79
C ILE A 14 -40.21 -20.85 -15.07
N HIS A 15 -38.95 -20.80 -15.53
CA HIS A 15 -38.12 -21.99 -15.61
C HIS A 15 -37.47 -22.30 -14.27
N ASN A 16 -38.16 -23.12 -13.47
CA ASN A 16 -37.53 -23.86 -12.38
C ASN A 16 -36.52 -24.86 -12.93
N VAL A 17 -35.30 -24.84 -12.40
CA VAL A 17 -34.36 -25.97 -12.51
C VAL A 17 -34.23 -26.59 -11.13
N THR A 18 -34.69 -27.84 -11.00
CA THR A 18 -34.53 -28.65 -9.79
C THR A 18 -33.68 -29.87 -10.15
N VAL A 19 -32.56 -30.07 -9.44
CA VAL A 19 -31.86 -31.36 -9.44
C VAL A 19 -31.63 -31.82 -8.01
N SER A 20 -32.49 -32.75 -7.62
CA SER A 20 -32.44 -33.75 -6.56
C SER A 20 -31.20 -33.85 -5.66
N VAL A 21 -31.45 -33.83 -4.35
CA VAL A 21 -30.59 -34.42 -3.30
C VAL A 21 -31.05 -35.86 -3.04
N ALA A 22 -30.11 -36.80 -2.90
CA ALA A 22 -30.34 -38.14 -2.35
C ALA A 22 -29.18 -38.54 -1.39
N PRO A 23 -29.41 -39.39 -0.37
CA PRO A 23 -28.56 -39.41 0.83
C PRO A 23 -27.49 -40.52 0.89
N GLY A 24 -26.37 -40.26 1.57
CA GLY A 24 -25.26 -41.22 1.73
C GLY A 24 -24.42 -41.02 3.01
N LYS A 25 -24.53 -41.97 3.93
CA LYS A 25 -24.05 -41.99 5.33
C LYS A 25 -22.51 -41.95 5.53
N THR A 26 -22.05 -40.99 6.35
CA THR A 26 -20.91 -41.01 7.30
C THR A 26 -19.68 -41.94 7.07
N ARG A 27 -18.50 -41.38 6.76
CA ARG A 27 -17.23 -41.75 7.46
C ARG A 27 -16.06 -40.75 7.30
N SER A 28 -15.35 -40.58 8.42
CA SER A 28 -14.03 -39.97 8.72
C SER A 28 -13.04 -39.53 7.62
N SER A 29 -12.51 -38.30 7.82
CA SER A 29 -11.09 -37.88 7.77
C SER A 29 -10.17 -38.28 6.59
N GLN A 30 -9.86 -37.29 5.74
CA GLN A 30 -8.53 -37.05 5.13
C GLN A 30 -8.48 -35.57 4.72
N SER A 31 -7.77 -34.69 5.43
CA SER A 31 -6.39 -34.29 5.08
C SER A 31 -5.95 -34.65 3.66
N SER A 32 -5.96 -33.68 2.74
CA SER A 32 -4.69 -33.11 2.25
C SER A 32 -4.87 -31.95 1.24
N ARG A 33 -4.01 -30.93 1.42
CA ARG A 33 -3.34 -30.13 0.38
C ARG A 33 -4.19 -29.54 -0.77
N GLY A 34 -4.66 -28.32 -0.53
CA GLY A 34 -5.11 -27.37 -1.56
C GLY A 34 -4.52 -25.96 -1.41
N ARG A 35 -3.36 -25.79 -0.74
CA ARG A 35 -2.65 -24.49 -0.74
C ARG A 35 -2.04 -24.28 -2.13
N SER A 36 -2.70 -23.49 -2.97
CA SER A 36 -2.11 -23.00 -4.21
C SER A 36 -0.96 -22.04 -3.89
N LEU A 37 0.26 -22.58 -3.96
CA LEU A 37 1.53 -21.89 -3.67
C LEU A 37 1.94 -20.98 -4.85
N THR A 38 1.16 -19.93 -5.10
CA THR A 38 1.60 -18.71 -5.81
C THR A 38 0.78 -17.51 -5.34
N ASP A 39 0.72 -17.29 -4.02
CA ASP A 39 0.58 -15.91 -3.55
C ASP A 39 1.93 -15.23 -3.87
N VAL A 40 2.01 -14.69 -5.08
CA VAL A 40 3.17 -13.89 -5.50
C VAL A 40 3.10 -12.63 -4.66
N VAL A 41 3.81 -12.66 -3.53
CA VAL A 41 4.01 -11.52 -2.64
C VAL A 41 4.47 -10.37 -3.53
N ARG A 42 3.53 -9.48 -3.86
CA ARG A 42 3.85 -8.34 -4.70
C ARG A 42 4.91 -7.55 -3.93
N PRO A 43 6.10 -7.29 -4.51
CA PRO A 43 7.06 -6.44 -3.86
C PRO A 43 6.35 -5.11 -3.61
N VAL A 44 6.26 -4.70 -2.34
CA VAL A 44 5.48 -3.51 -1.98
C VAL A 44 6.35 -2.29 -2.29
N THR A 45 6.33 -1.90 -3.55
CA THR A 45 7.09 -0.78 -4.11
C THR A 45 6.67 0.52 -3.43
N ILE A 46 7.56 1.09 -2.64
CA ILE A 46 7.36 2.40 -2.00
C ILE A 46 8.08 3.43 -2.84
N LEU A 47 7.47 4.59 -3.03
CA LEU A 47 8.04 5.62 -3.86
C LEU A 47 8.55 6.76 -2.98
N THR A 48 9.68 7.34 -3.36
CA THR A 48 10.16 8.61 -2.85
C THR A 48 9.48 9.73 -3.63
N ALA A 49 8.87 10.69 -2.93
CA ALA A 49 8.29 11.88 -3.54
C ALA A 49 9.27 13.05 -3.48
N SER A 50 9.46 13.73 -4.61
CA SER A 50 10.31 14.92 -4.70
C SER A 50 9.73 15.95 -5.68
N TRP A 51 9.87 17.24 -5.34
CA TRP A 51 9.69 18.32 -6.30
C TRP A 51 10.93 18.40 -7.19
N CYS A 52 10.74 18.53 -8.50
CA CYS A 52 11.78 18.92 -9.44
C CYS A 52 11.35 20.14 -10.27
N CYS A 53 12.33 20.93 -10.71
CA CYS A 53 12.11 21.88 -11.80
C CYS A 53 11.86 21.08 -13.09
N SER A 54 10.73 21.30 -13.76
CA SER A 54 10.43 20.61 -15.00
C SER A 54 11.21 21.18 -16.19
N VAL A 55 11.49 20.33 -17.19
CA VAL A 55 11.71 20.80 -18.56
C VAL A 55 10.35 21.31 -19.08
N GLY A 56 10.22 22.62 -19.22
CA GLY A 56 8.92 23.32 -19.31
C GLY A 56 8.56 23.93 -17.95
N SER A 57 8.21 25.21 -17.94
CA SER A 57 8.49 26.18 -16.86
C SER A 57 7.75 26.03 -15.51
N THR A 58 7.27 24.85 -15.12
CA THR A 58 6.54 24.60 -13.87
C THR A 58 7.24 23.60 -12.94
N TRP A 59 6.86 23.57 -11.66
CA TRP A 59 7.26 22.48 -10.77
C TRP A 59 6.57 21.16 -11.20
N ALA A 60 7.26 20.05 -10.99
CA ALA A 60 6.70 18.72 -11.17
C ALA A 60 7.08 17.81 -10.00
N LEU A 61 6.10 17.04 -9.52
CA LEU A 61 6.31 16.02 -8.51
C LEU A 61 6.79 14.74 -9.21
N LEU A 62 7.95 14.22 -8.81
CA LEU A 62 8.49 12.95 -9.25
C LEU A 62 8.26 11.90 -8.16
N LEU A 63 7.72 10.76 -8.57
CA LEU A 63 7.66 9.54 -7.76
C LEU A 63 8.65 8.54 -8.37
N CYS A 64 9.62 8.10 -7.57
CA CYS A 64 10.62 7.10 -7.96
C CYS A 64 10.69 6.00 -6.90
N GLU A 65 10.80 4.74 -7.31
CA GLU A 65 10.98 3.62 -6.37
C GLU A 65 12.12 3.87 -5.37
N HIS A 66 11.82 3.66 -4.09
CA HIS A 66 12.79 3.72 -3.01
C HIS A 66 13.81 2.58 -3.18
N ASP A 67 15.09 2.87 -2.93
CA ASP A 67 16.27 2.04 -3.22
C ASP A 67 16.71 1.94 -4.70
N LEU A 68 15.97 2.48 -5.68
CA LEU A 68 16.54 2.70 -7.02
C LEU A 68 17.44 3.95 -7.05
N PRO A 69 18.55 3.92 -7.81
CA PRO A 69 19.40 5.10 -7.98
C PRO A 69 18.61 6.22 -8.66
N LEU A 70 18.83 7.47 -8.24
CA LEU A 70 18.11 8.68 -8.70
C LEU A 70 18.20 8.98 -10.23
N ARG A 71 18.91 8.15 -10.99
CA ARG A 71 19.02 8.18 -12.45
C ARG A 71 18.06 7.22 -13.17
N ALA A 72 17.32 6.39 -12.43
CA ALA A 72 16.17 5.68 -12.99
C ALA A 72 15.13 6.69 -13.48
N ALA A 73 14.38 6.33 -14.53
CA ALA A 73 13.21 7.12 -14.91
C ALA A 73 12.20 7.11 -13.76
N PRO A 74 11.52 8.23 -13.46
CA PRO A 74 10.48 8.25 -12.43
C PRO A 74 9.31 7.36 -12.88
N ASP A 75 8.78 6.56 -11.95
CA ASP A 75 7.59 5.73 -12.17
C ASP A 75 6.38 6.59 -12.53
N GLU A 76 6.28 7.77 -11.92
CA GLU A 76 5.20 8.72 -12.17
C GLU A 76 5.68 10.16 -12.03
N ARG A 77 5.09 11.03 -12.86
CA ARG A 77 5.40 12.46 -12.90
C ARG A 77 4.11 13.27 -12.99
N ILE A 78 3.93 14.20 -12.05
CA ILE A 78 2.71 15.01 -11.92
C ILE A 78 3.10 16.48 -12.00
N SER A 79 2.55 17.25 -12.95
CA SER A 79 2.78 18.70 -13.01
C SER A 79 1.98 19.41 -11.92
N SER A 80 2.57 20.43 -11.28
CA SER A 80 1.83 21.30 -10.36
C SER A 80 1.07 22.44 -11.06
N GLY A 81 1.45 22.78 -12.29
CA GLY A 81 1.03 24.02 -12.96
C GLY A 81 1.67 25.31 -12.42
N VAL A 82 2.32 25.26 -11.25
CA VAL A 82 2.96 26.42 -10.59
C VAL A 82 4.33 26.70 -11.25
N PRO A 83 4.61 27.94 -11.71
CA PRO A 83 5.89 28.30 -12.33
C PRO A 83 7.13 27.99 -11.47
N ILE A 84 8.25 27.61 -12.10
CA ILE A 84 9.55 27.41 -11.39
C ILE A 84 10.17 28.70 -10.84
N LEU A 85 9.62 29.86 -11.21
CA LEU A 85 9.98 31.17 -10.65
C LEU A 85 9.38 31.39 -9.26
N GLU A 86 8.31 30.66 -8.94
CA GLU A 86 7.70 30.63 -7.61
C GLU A 86 8.36 29.55 -6.74
N PRO A 87 8.29 29.64 -5.41
CA PRO A 87 8.77 28.57 -4.53
C PRO A 87 8.02 27.25 -4.78
N ALA A 88 8.68 26.13 -4.49
CA ALA A 88 8.08 24.80 -4.65
C ALA A 88 6.78 24.67 -3.83
N PRO A 89 5.65 24.27 -4.44
CA PRO A 89 4.33 24.34 -3.80
C PRO A 89 4.08 23.13 -2.87
N ASP A 90 4.78 23.07 -1.75
CA ASP A 90 4.71 21.96 -0.78
C ASP A 90 3.28 21.62 -0.33
N SER A 91 2.44 22.62 -0.10
CA SER A 91 1.03 22.45 0.29
C SER A 91 0.24 21.65 -0.75
N LEU A 92 0.51 21.86 -2.04
CA LEU A 92 -0.16 21.20 -3.15
C LEU A 92 0.29 19.74 -3.34
N ALA A 93 1.45 19.34 -2.81
CA ALA A 93 1.96 17.98 -2.97
C ALA A 93 1.02 16.93 -2.38
N GLY A 94 0.41 17.21 -1.22
CA GLY A 94 -0.55 16.30 -0.58
C GLY A 94 -1.80 16.07 -1.42
N GLU A 95 -2.31 17.12 -2.07
CA GLU A 95 -3.50 17.05 -2.91
C GLU A 95 -3.25 16.28 -4.21
N LEU A 96 -2.14 16.57 -4.90
CA LEU A 96 -1.75 15.87 -6.13
C LEU A 96 -1.50 14.37 -5.90
N LEU A 97 -0.92 14.02 -4.75
CA LEU A 97 -0.74 12.63 -4.34
C LEU A 97 -2.07 11.95 -4.01
N ALA A 98 -2.96 12.63 -3.28
CA ALA A 98 -4.27 12.10 -2.93
C ALA A 98 -5.15 11.84 -4.17
N GLN A 99 -5.08 12.70 -5.20
CA GLN A 99 -5.74 12.48 -6.50
C GLN A 99 -5.27 11.19 -7.20
N ARG A 100 -4.05 10.72 -6.91
CA ARG A 100 -3.46 9.47 -7.41
C ARG A 100 -3.51 8.33 -6.38
N SER A 101 -4.29 8.49 -5.30
CA SER A 101 -4.42 7.53 -4.18
C SER A 101 -3.12 7.23 -3.42
N TYR A 102 -2.14 8.13 -3.48
CA TYR A 102 -0.94 8.08 -2.65
C TYR A 102 -1.11 8.89 -1.36
N ARG A 103 -0.50 8.42 -0.27
CA ARG A 103 -0.40 9.16 0.99
C ARG A 103 1.05 9.53 1.28
N LEU A 104 1.29 10.83 1.51
CA LEU A 104 2.61 11.38 1.86
C LEU A 104 2.91 11.20 3.34
N PHE A 105 4.09 10.67 3.61
CA PHE A 105 4.75 10.70 4.91
C PHE A 105 5.98 11.60 4.76
N TYR A 106 5.86 12.83 5.28
CA TYR A 106 6.88 13.86 5.13
C TYR A 106 8.19 13.49 5.86
N ASP A 107 9.32 13.76 5.24
CA ASP A 107 10.67 13.53 5.77
C ASP A 107 11.40 14.89 5.83
N PRO A 108 11.37 15.59 6.98
CA PRO A 108 11.96 16.93 7.08
C PRO A 108 13.49 16.90 7.01
N ASP A 109 14.10 15.87 7.60
CA ASP A 109 15.54 15.75 7.80
C ASP A 109 16.27 15.41 6.49
N ASN A 110 15.59 14.74 5.56
CA ASN A 110 16.13 14.31 4.27
C ASN A 110 15.80 15.28 3.12
N SER A 111 15.59 16.56 3.44
CA SER A 111 15.36 17.63 2.47
C SER A 111 16.66 18.03 1.73
N GLN A 112 17.27 17.07 1.03
CA GLN A 112 18.41 17.34 0.14
C GLN A 112 18.03 18.43 -0.87
N ARG A 113 18.63 19.62 -0.70
CA ARG A 113 18.50 20.75 -1.60
C ARG A 113 19.58 20.69 -2.68
N ALA A 114 19.40 19.80 -3.65
CA ALA A 114 19.93 20.10 -4.97
C ALA A 114 19.16 21.32 -5.50
N ARG A 115 19.80 22.27 -6.19
CA ARG A 115 19.13 23.52 -6.62
C ARG A 115 17.91 23.31 -7.54
N SER A 116 17.75 22.10 -8.09
CA SER A 116 16.70 21.69 -9.02
C SER A 116 15.78 20.57 -8.52
N VAL A 117 16.08 19.95 -7.37
CA VAL A 117 15.32 18.81 -6.82
C VAL A 117 15.28 18.91 -5.30
N ARG A 118 14.07 18.76 -4.72
CA ARG A 118 13.83 18.73 -3.28
C ARG A 118 12.98 17.51 -2.92
N ARG A 119 13.54 16.59 -2.14
CA ARG A 119 12.78 15.48 -1.55
C ARG A 119 11.76 16.01 -0.53
N LEU A 120 10.56 15.43 -0.55
CA LEU A 120 9.48 15.68 0.41
C LEU A 120 9.35 14.54 1.43
N GLY A 121 9.68 13.32 1.03
CA GLY A 121 9.59 12.13 1.86
C GLY A 121 9.19 10.90 1.07
N PHE A 122 8.31 10.10 1.64
CA PHE A 122 7.93 8.79 1.13
C PHE A 122 6.42 8.73 0.89
N VAL A 123 6.01 8.00 -0.15
CA VAL A 123 4.61 7.77 -0.48
C VAL A 123 4.31 6.30 -0.68
N SER A 124 3.09 5.92 -0.33
CA SER A 124 2.54 4.60 -0.64
C SER A 124 1.06 4.73 -1.00
N ARG A 125 0.58 3.76 -1.80
CA ARG A 125 -0.84 3.49 -2.07
C ARG A 125 -1.36 2.24 -1.35
N ASP A 126 -0.47 1.53 -0.66
CA ASP A 126 -0.80 0.32 0.09
C ASP A 126 -1.43 0.70 1.44
N ALA A 127 -2.72 0.39 1.60
CA ALA A 127 -3.48 0.70 2.80
C ALA A 127 -2.99 -0.01 4.07
N GLU A 128 -2.42 -1.22 3.94
CA GLU A 128 -1.85 -1.94 5.08
C GLU A 128 -0.54 -1.28 5.56
N LEU A 129 0.34 -0.90 4.63
CA LEU A 129 1.55 -0.14 4.96
C LEU A 129 1.25 1.23 5.52
N ILE A 130 0.29 1.96 4.94
CA ILE A 130 -0.18 3.24 5.46
C ILE A 130 -0.65 3.06 6.91
N SER A 131 -1.47 2.04 7.19
CA SER A 131 -1.97 1.73 8.53
C SER A 131 -0.84 1.38 9.51
N LEU A 132 0.17 0.64 9.07
CA LEU A 132 1.34 0.29 9.90
C LEU A 132 2.23 1.52 10.18
N ALA A 133 2.55 2.32 9.17
CA ALA A 133 3.37 3.52 9.32
C ALA A 133 2.71 4.57 10.22
N GLU A 134 1.38 4.73 10.14
CA GLU A 134 0.62 5.58 11.07
C GLU A 134 0.66 5.05 12.52
N MET A 135 0.58 3.73 12.70
CA MET A 135 0.68 3.10 14.03
C MET A 135 2.08 3.25 14.65
N ILE A 136 3.13 3.22 13.83
CA ILE A 136 4.52 3.48 14.23
C ILE A 136 4.69 4.96 14.59
N ARG A 137 4.17 5.88 13.76
CA ARG A 137 4.21 7.34 14.00
C ARG A 137 3.52 7.76 15.30
N ALA A 138 2.49 7.03 15.72
CA ALA A 138 1.76 7.29 16.95
C ALA A 138 2.47 6.79 18.23
N GLN A 139 3.62 6.11 18.14
CA GLN A 139 4.36 5.66 19.33
C GLN A 139 5.16 6.81 19.95
N PRO A 140 5.21 6.93 21.29
CA PRO A 140 5.89 8.02 22.00
C PRO A 140 7.42 7.80 22.11
N LEU A 141 8.04 7.34 21.03
CA LEU A 141 9.43 6.91 21.00
C LEU A 141 10.28 7.93 20.23
N GLY A 142 11.33 8.44 20.87
CA GLY A 142 12.17 9.50 20.31
C GLY A 142 13.03 9.04 19.13
N GLN A 143 13.28 9.96 18.19
CA GLN A 143 14.21 9.84 17.05
C GLN A 143 14.37 8.43 16.47
N LEU A 144 13.27 7.88 15.97
CA LEU A 144 13.27 6.67 15.16
C LEU A 144 13.44 7.00 13.68
N GLU A 145 13.91 6.00 12.93
CA GLU A 145 13.80 5.95 11.47
C GLU A 145 12.38 6.34 11.02
N HIS A 146 12.29 6.96 9.85
CA HIS A 146 11.03 7.43 9.28
C HIS A 146 9.93 6.36 9.33
N PRO A 147 8.69 6.65 9.78
CA PRO A 147 7.71 5.61 10.10
C PRO A 147 7.35 4.69 8.92
N LEU A 148 7.36 5.21 7.69
CA LEU A 148 7.14 4.40 6.50
C LEU A 148 8.38 3.54 6.18
N ALA A 149 9.61 4.04 6.41
CA ALA A 149 10.86 3.27 6.31
C ALA A 149 10.89 2.04 7.24
N LEU A 150 10.43 2.20 8.49
CA LEU A 150 10.28 1.08 9.42
C LEU A 150 9.23 0.06 8.93
N ALA A 151 8.10 0.51 8.38
CA ALA A 151 7.09 -0.37 7.80
C ALA A 151 7.64 -1.20 6.60
N ILE A 152 8.57 -0.64 5.80
CA ILE A 152 9.29 -1.40 4.75
C ILE A 152 10.11 -2.51 5.37
N ARG A 153 10.90 -2.21 6.41
CA ARG A 153 11.82 -3.17 7.03
C ARG A 153 11.09 -4.42 7.54
N TRP A 154 9.88 -4.28 8.10
CA TRP A 154 9.02 -5.41 8.44
C TRP A 154 8.67 -6.28 7.22
N THR A 155 8.27 -5.63 6.12
CA THR A 155 7.84 -6.29 4.88
C THR A 155 9.02 -6.98 4.17
N VAL A 156 10.18 -6.33 4.11
CA VAL A 156 11.45 -6.88 3.56
C VAL A 156 11.97 -8.04 4.42
N ALA A 157 11.75 -7.99 5.74
CA ALA A 157 12.00 -9.12 6.64
C ALA A 157 10.96 -10.25 6.53
N GLY A 158 10.03 -10.18 5.57
CA GLY A 158 9.04 -11.23 5.29
C GLY A 158 7.85 -11.27 6.25
N PHE A 159 7.68 -10.27 7.13
CA PHE A 159 6.53 -10.16 8.00
C PHE A 159 5.41 -9.38 7.31
N SER A 160 4.19 -9.90 7.32
CA SER A 160 3.03 -9.13 6.83
C SER A 160 2.76 -7.92 7.74
N PRO A 161 2.19 -6.83 7.22
CA PRO A 161 1.86 -5.65 8.03
C PRO A 161 0.92 -6.00 9.21
N SER A 162 0.04 -6.98 9.03
CA SER A 162 -0.81 -7.54 10.08
C SER A 162 -0.07 -8.25 11.22
N VAL A 163 1.10 -8.85 10.96
CA VAL A 163 2.00 -9.39 12.00
C VAL A 163 2.80 -8.26 12.65
N ALA A 164 3.39 -7.37 11.84
CA ALA A 164 4.13 -6.21 12.33
C ALA A 164 3.31 -5.32 13.28
N ARG A 165 2.02 -5.06 12.96
CA ARG A 165 1.08 -4.32 13.84
C ARG A 165 0.92 -4.95 15.23
N LYS A 166 1.08 -6.27 15.39
CA LYS A 166 1.05 -6.92 16.72
C LYS A 166 2.31 -6.60 17.51
N TRP A 167 3.48 -6.72 16.88
CA TRP A 167 4.77 -6.40 17.48
C TRP A 167 4.88 -4.92 17.88
N VAL A 168 4.47 -4.00 17.00
CA VAL A 168 4.46 -2.55 17.26
C VAL A 168 3.58 -2.21 18.47
N LYS A 169 2.40 -2.84 18.61
CA LYS A 169 1.54 -2.70 19.80
C LYS A 169 2.17 -3.24 21.10
N SER A 170 3.11 -4.17 20.99
CA SER A 170 3.92 -4.68 22.10
C SER A 170 5.23 -3.88 22.30
N GLY A 171 5.40 -2.73 21.64
CA GLY A 171 6.58 -1.87 21.75
C GLY A 171 7.78 -2.30 20.89
N ILE A 172 7.64 -3.35 20.08
CA ILE A 172 8.72 -3.88 19.23
C ILE A 172 8.61 -3.24 17.83
N LEU A 173 9.52 -2.31 17.53
CA LEU A 173 9.49 -1.51 16.29
C LEU A 173 10.38 -2.01 15.15
N SER A 174 11.45 -2.74 15.45
CA SER A 174 12.25 -3.41 14.43
C SER A 174 11.78 -4.86 14.28
N PRO A 175 11.74 -5.43 13.07
CA PRO A 175 11.68 -6.88 12.95
C PRO A 175 12.81 -7.50 13.77
N PRO A 176 12.56 -8.61 14.50
CA PRO A 176 13.65 -9.38 15.09
C PRO A 176 14.58 -9.78 13.94
N ALA A 177 15.89 -9.60 14.13
CA ALA A 177 16.86 -9.98 13.13
C ALA A 177 16.65 -11.46 12.81
N LEU A 178 16.11 -11.74 11.61
CA LEU A 178 16.02 -13.10 11.10
C LEU A 178 17.43 -13.65 11.16
N HIS A 179 17.65 -14.54 12.13
CA HIS A 179 18.79 -15.42 12.07
C HIS A 179 18.53 -16.25 10.82
N ARG A 180 19.11 -15.81 9.70
CA ARG A 180 19.44 -16.68 8.59
C ARG A 180 20.39 -17.69 9.18
N SER A 181 19.83 -18.75 9.75
CA SER A 181 20.56 -19.96 10.06
C SER A 181 21.15 -20.44 8.74
N THR A 182 22.42 -20.07 8.52
CA THR A 182 23.34 -20.70 7.58
C THR A 182 23.64 -22.11 8.08
N LEU A 183 22.58 -22.91 8.19
CA LEU A 183 22.62 -24.31 8.51
C LEU A 183 22.84 -25.08 7.21
N HIS A 184 24.12 -25.36 6.97
CA HIS A 184 24.65 -26.45 6.16
C HIS A 184 23.87 -26.88 4.90
N ARG A 185 24.54 -26.73 3.76
CA ARG A 185 24.64 -27.86 2.83
C ARG A 185 26.09 -28.25 2.62
N SER A 186 26.59 -29.05 3.56
CA SER A 186 27.79 -29.86 3.37
C SER A 186 27.38 -31.20 2.77
N THR A 187 27.75 -31.45 1.52
CA THR A 187 27.89 -32.76 0.87
C THR A 187 28.89 -32.59 -0.24
#